data_AF-A0A7C1Y6G3-F1
#
_entry.id   AF-A0A7C1Y6G3-F1
#
_cell.length_a   1.000
_cell.length_b   1.000
_cell.length_c   1.000
_cell.angle_alpha   90.00
_cell.angle_beta   90.00
_cell.angle_gamma   90.00
#
_symmetry.space_group_name_H-M   'P 1'
#
loop_
_entity.id
_entity.type
_entity.pdbx_description
1 polymer ?
#
loop_
_entity_poly.entity_id
_entity_poly.type
_entity_poly.pdbx_seq_one_letter_code
_entity_poly.pdbx_strand_id
1 'polypeptide(L)'
;MPRQQDRMRQTLGKVIATSWVDPDFKSRLLANPRAVLAEAGLMPPPQLELKVMENTAQKIYITLPAPWADTSDPDFMRHLQQNPRGVLSEAGIQVPDNAEVVFLENTNNRMNIVLSVAPGQKEISIEKI
;
A
#
# COMPACT_ATOMS: atom_id res chain seq x y z
N MET A 1 -5.44 26.38 0.57
CA MET A 1 -5.10 25.37 1.61
C MET A 1 -5.11 24.00 0.95
N PRO A 2 -4.05 23.19 1.06
CA PRO A 2 -4.08 21.79 0.61
C PRO A 2 -5.23 21.07 1.29
N ARG A 3 -5.96 20.21 0.59
CA ARG A 3 -7.02 19.42 1.23
C ARG A 3 -6.35 18.49 2.25
N GLN A 4 -7.03 18.16 3.33
CA GLN A 4 -6.52 17.24 4.35
C GLN A 4 -6.02 15.92 3.73
N GLN A 5 -6.64 15.48 2.64
CA GLN A 5 -6.24 14.30 1.85
C GLN A 5 -4.86 14.46 1.18
N ASP A 6 -4.50 15.64 0.69
CA ASP A 6 -3.22 15.89 0.01
C ASP A 6 -2.05 15.75 1.00
N ARG A 7 -2.22 16.31 2.21
CA ARG A 7 -1.22 16.20 3.29
C ARG A 7 -1.03 14.75 3.72
N MET A 8 -2.13 13.99 3.81
CA MET A 8 -2.09 12.58 4.15
C MET A 8 -1.32 11.77 3.10
N ARG A 9 -1.64 11.95 1.81
CA ARG A 9 -0.94 11.29 0.70
C ARG A 9 0.56 11.58 0.69
N GLN A 10 0.95 12.85 0.85
CA GLN A 10 2.37 13.23 0.89
C GLN A 10 3.10 12.61 2.09
N THR A 11 2.46 12.58 3.26
CA THR A 11 3.09 12.03 4.46
C THR A 11 3.23 10.52 4.37
N LEU A 12 2.22 9.81 3.87
CA LEU A 12 2.30 8.38 3.59
C LEU A 12 3.39 8.06 2.57
N GLY A 13 3.52 8.85 1.50
CA GLY A 13 4.60 8.68 0.53
C GLY A 13 5.99 8.76 1.17
N LYS A 14 6.19 9.70 2.10
CA LYS A 14 7.46 9.82 2.86
C LYS A 14 7.69 8.63 3.79
N VAL A 15 6.65 8.16 4.48
CA VAL A 15 6.72 6.98 5.37
C VAL A 15 7.11 5.74 4.58
N ILE A 16 6.49 5.51 3.42
CA ILE A 16 6.83 4.39 2.53
C ILE A 16 8.28 4.52 2.04
N ALA A 17 8.68 5.71 1.56
CA ALA A 17 10.05 5.93 1.09
C ALA A 17 11.10 5.72 2.19
N THR A 18 10.80 6.12 3.43
CA THR A 18 11.68 5.89 4.58
C THR A 18 11.83 4.41 4.89
N SER A 19 10.74 3.64 4.77
CA SER A 19 10.76 2.19 4.99
C SER A 19 11.65 1.41 4.00
N TRP A 20 12.00 2.02 2.85
CA TRP A 20 12.91 1.41 1.88
C TRP A 20 14.38 1.44 2.32
N VAL A 21 14.77 2.48 3.05
CA VAL A 21 16.18 2.72 3.42
C VAL A 21 16.46 2.45 4.89
N ASP A 22 15.42 2.33 5.72
CA ASP A 22 15.51 2.07 7.15
C ASP A 22 14.69 0.80 7.52
N PRO A 23 15.33 -0.38 7.59
CA PRO A 23 14.68 -1.63 7.97
C PRO A 23 14.09 -1.65 9.39
N ASP A 24 14.67 -0.88 10.32
CA ASP A 24 14.18 -0.79 11.70
C ASP A 24 12.90 0.05 11.74
N PHE A 25 12.87 1.16 11.00
CA PHE A 25 11.67 1.96 10.77
C PHE A 25 10.56 1.11 10.14
N LYS A 26 10.89 0.34 9.10
CA LYS A 26 9.94 -0.59 8.46
C LYS A 26 9.40 -1.62 9.45
N SER A 27 10.26 -2.21 10.27
CA SER A 27 9.85 -3.21 11.27
C SER A 27 8.92 -2.60 12.32
N ARG A 28 9.20 -1.37 12.78
CA ARG A 28 8.29 -0.63 13.67
C ARG A 28 6.97 -0.30 12.98
N LEU A 29 7.00 0.08 11.71
CA LEU A 29 5.81 0.42 10.94
C LEU A 29 4.89 -0.80 10.77
N LEU A 30 5.45 -1.98 10.53
CA LEU A 30 4.71 -3.24 10.45
C LEU A 30 4.11 -3.64 11.81
N ALA A 31 4.85 -3.43 12.91
CA ALA A 31 4.42 -3.83 14.24
C ALA A 31 3.43 -2.84 14.91
N ASN A 32 3.66 -1.54 14.77
CA ASN A 32 2.87 -0.48 15.40
C ASN A 32 2.73 0.74 14.47
N PRO A 33 1.92 0.62 13.40
CA PRO A 33 1.79 1.68 12.41
C PRO A 33 1.25 2.99 12.99
N ARG A 34 0.39 2.90 14.00
CA ARG A 34 -0.20 4.08 14.64
C ARG A 34 0.86 4.97 15.27
N ALA A 35 1.80 4.39 16.02
CA ALA A 35 2.88 5.14 16.65
C ALA A 35 3.78 5.80 15.61
N VAL A 36 4.17 5.04 14.56
CA VAL A 36 5.04 5.55 13.49
C VAL A 36 4.37 6.68 12.69
N LEU A 37 3.08 6.55 12.38
CA LEU A 37 2.33 7.62 11.70
C LEU A 37 2.20 8.87 12.59
N ALA A 38 2.02 8.70 13.90
CA ALA A 38 1.97 9.81 14.85
C ALA A 38 3.30 10.58 14.91
N GLU A 39 4.43 9.87 14.91
CA GLU A 39 5.78 10.47 14.78
C GLU A 39 5.90 11.31 13.49
N ALA A 40 5.29 10.85 12.39
CA ALA A 40 5.24 11.57 11.11
C ALA A 40 4.20 12.70 11.04
N GLY A 41 3.46 12.96 12.14
CA GLY A 41 2.45 14.01 12.22
C GLY A 41 1.08 13.63 11.62
N LEU A 42 0.84 12.34 11.37
CA LEU A 42 -0.48 11.80 11.06
C LEU A 42 -1.07 11.16 12.32
N MET A 43 -2.25 11.63 12.73
CA MET A 43 -2.98 11.06 13.87
C MET A 43 -4.29 10.44 13.38
N PRO A 44 -4.29 9.18 12.93
CA PRO A 44 -5.53 8.51 12.54
C PRO A 44 -6.47 8.36 13.76
N PRO A 45 -7.80 8.33 13.58
CA PRO A 45 -8.74 8.14 14.68
C PRO A 45 -8.45 6.86 15.48
N PRO A 46 -8.60 6.83 16.81
CA PRO A 46 -8.22 5.67 17.63
C PRO A 46 -9.01 4.39 17.29
N GLN A 47 -10.24 4.53 16.80
CA GLN A 47 -11.09 3.41 16.37
C GLN A 47 -10.70 2.84 14.99
N LEU A 48 -9.82 3.52 14.25
CA LEU A 48 -9.36 3.07 12.94
C LEU A 48 -8.32 1.95 13.11
N GLU A 49 -8.64 0.77 12.61
CA GLU A 49 -7.69 -0.34 12.47
C GLU A 49 -6.70 0.00 11.34
N LEU A 50 -5.41 -0.01 11.67
CA LEU A 50 -4.34 0.22 10.69
C LEU A 50 -3.64 -1.11 10.43
N LYS A 51 -3.63 -1.54 9.17
CA LYS A 51 -2.94 -2.77 8.76
C LYS A 51 -1.89 -2.44 7.72
N VAL A 52 -0.64 -2.80 8.00
CA VAL A 52 0.45 -2.62 7.04
C VAL A 52 0.79 -3.96 6.42
N MET A 53 0.82 -4.01 5.10
CA MET A 53 1.24 -5.18 4.33
C MET A 53 2.44 -4.80 3.46
N GLU A 54 3.36 -5.74 3.29
CA GLU A 54 4.52 -5.56 2.43
C GLU A 54 4.35 -6.33 1.13
N ASN A 55 4.63 -5.67 0.00
CA ASN A 55 4.75 -6.35 -1.28
C ASN A 55 6.07 -7.10 -1.36
N THR A 56 5.98 -8.35 -1.81
CA THR A 56 7.12 -9.24 -2.07
C THR A 56 7.07 -9.72 -3.51
N ALA A 57 8.13 -10.39 -3.98
CA ALA A 57 8.13 -10.97 -5.32
C ALA A 57 7.03 -12.03 -5.54
N GLN A 58 6.51 -12.63 -4.45
CA GLN A 58 5.50 -13.69 -4.50
C GLN A 58 4.09 -13.19 -4.19
N LYS A 59 3.96 -12.07 -3.46
CA LYS A 59 2.66 -11.52 -3.05
C LYS A 59 2.64 -10.01 -3.23
N ILE A 60 1.71 -9.54 -4.05
CA ILE A 60 1.45 -8.13 -4.29
C ILE A 60 0.10 -7.78 -3.69
N TYR A 61 0.10 -6.94 -2.67
CA TYR A 61 -1.09 -6.40 -2.04
C TYR A 61 -1.52 -5.13 -2.76
N ILE A 62 -2.82 -4.98 -3.01
CA ILE A 62 -3.42 -3.79 -3.61
C ILE A 62 -4.55 -3.32 -2.72
N THR A 63 -4.50 -2.06 -2.28
CA THR A 63 -5.57 -1.49 -1.47
C THR A 63 -6.68 -0.95 -2.37
N LEU A 64 -7.89 -1.44 -2.17
CA LEU A 64 -9.07 -0.89 -2.80
C LEU A 64 -9.63 0.25 -1.94
N PRO A 65 -10.04 1.36 -2.57
CA PRO A 65 -10.78 2.39 -1.87
C PRO A 65 -12.05 1.76 -1.28
N ALA A 66 -12.50 2.30 -0.16
CA ALA A 66 -13.75 1.84 0.43
C ALA A 66 -14.90 2.01 -0.58
N PRO A 67 -15.89 1.11 -0.61
CA PRO A 67 -16.96 1.11 -1.62
C PRO A 67 -17.84 2.38 -1.64
N TRP A 68 -17.67 3.28 -0.65
CA TRP A 68 -18.34 4.58 -0.54
C TRP A 68 -17.42 5.76 -0.85
N ALA A 69 -16.14 5.54 -1.16
CA ALA A 69 -15.32 6.60 -1.73
C ALA A 69 -15.86 6.87 -3.14
N ASP A 70 -16.19 8.13 -3.45
CA ASP A 70 -16.67 8.64 -4.76
C ASP A 70 -15.84 8.22 -5.99
N THR A 71 -14.78 7.43 -5.81
CA THR A 71 -13.90 6.85 -6.82
C THR A 71 -14.27 5.43 -7.25
N SER A 72 -15.33 4.81 -6.72
CA SER A 72 -15.77 3.49 -7.15
C SER A 72 -16.57 3.57 -8.46
N ASP A 73 -15.86 3.81 -9.55
CA ASP A 73 -16.39 3.64 -10.90
C ASP A 73 -16.79 2.17 -11.10
N PRO A 74 -18.06 1.85 -11.41
CA PRO A 74 -18.51 0.49 -11.66
C PRO A 74 -17.72 -0.21 -12.77
N ASP A 75 -17.31 0.53 -13.80
CA ASP A 75 -16.51 0.00 -14.89
C ASP A 75 -15.09 -0.31 -14.42
N PHE A 76 -14.50 0.53 -13.57
CA PHE A 76 -13.22 0.23 -12.93
C PHE A 76 -13.27 -1.07 -12.12
N MET A 77 -14.30 -1.25 -11.29
CA MET A 77 -14.45 -2.46 -10.47
C MET A 77 -14.68 -3.71 -11.34
N ARG A 78 -15.45 -3.59 -12.42
CA ARG A 78 -15.66 -4.67 -13.39
C ARG A 78 -14.37 -5.05 -14.12
N HIS A 79 -13.60 -4.06 -14.59
CA HIS A 79 -12.32 -4.31 -15.24
C HIS A 79 -11.31 -4.94 -14.29
N LEU A 80 -11.29 -4.52 -13.03
CA LEU A 80 -10.45 -5.13 -12.00
C LEU A 80 -10.79 -6.61 -11.77
N GLN A 81 -12.08 -6.96 -11.80
CA GLN A 81 -12.53 -8.36 -11.68
C GLN A 81 -12.18 -9.21 -12.91
N GLN A 82 -12.23 -8.63 -14.11
CA GLN A 82 -12.00 -9.35 -15.36
C GLN A 82 -10.51 -9.49 -15.70
N ASN A 83 -9.73 -8.42 -15.49
CA ASN A 83 -8.31 -8.36 -15.82
C ASN A 83 -7.54 -7.51 -14.81
N PRO A 84 -7.35 -8.02 -13.57
CA PRO A 84 -6.69 -7.27 -12.51
C PRO A 84 -5.26 -6.86 -12.89
N ARG A 85 -4.51 -7.77 -13.55
CA ARG A 85 -3.12 -7.52 -13.96
C ARG A 85 -3.03 -6.41 -15.02
N GLY A 86 -3.98 -6.37 -15.97
CA GLY A 86 -4.05 -5.32 -16.98
C GLY A 86 -4.29 -3.94 -16.36
N VAL A 87 -5.31 -3.83 -15.48
CA VAL A 87 -5.63 -2.58 -14.78
C VAL A 87 -4.44 -2.09 -13.93
N LEU A 88 -3.76 -3.00 -13.24
CA LEU A 88 -2.57 -2.67 -12.46
C LEU A 88 -1.41 -2.19 -13.35
N SER A 89 -1.20 -2.84 -14.49
CA SER A 89 -0.16 -2.44 -15.45
C SER A 89 -0.43 -1.04 -16.02
N GLU A 90 -1.69 -0.71 -16.35
CA GLU A 90 -2.10 0.63 -16.79
C GLU A 90 -1.89 1.69 -15.69
N ALA A 91 -2.06 1.31 -14.42
CA ALA A 91 -1.74 2.14 -13.27
C ALA A 91 -0.22 2.24 -12.99
N GLY A 92 0.64 1.63 -13.82
CA GLY A 92 2.09 1.61 -13.67
C GLY A 92 2.61 0.60 -12.65
N ILE A 93 1.74 -0.27 -12.12
CA ILE A 93 2.10 -1.32 -11.16
C ILE A 93 2.44 -2.60 -11.94
N GLN A 94 3.72 -2.94 -11.96
CA GLN A 94 4.19 -4.19 -12.57
C GLN A 94 4.03 -5.33 -11.58
N VAL A 95 3.26 -6.35 -11.96
CA VAL A 95 3.04 -7.55 -11.16
C VAL A 95 3.83 -8.70 -11.79
N PRO A 96 4.74 -9.36 -11.07
CA PRO A 96 5.42 -10.56 -11.59
C PRO A 96 4.43 -11.67 -11.98
N ASP A 97 4.75 -12.49 -12.99
CA ASP A 97 3.86 -13.56 -13.47
C ASP A 97 3.59 -14.66 -12.44
N ASN A 98 4.55 -14.88 -11.53
CA ASN A 98 4.45 -15.82 -10.42
C ASN A 98 3.87 -15.21 -9.13
N ALA A 99 3.54 -13.91 -9.13
CA ALA A 99 3.05 -13.24 -7.94
C ALA A 99 1.53 -13.38 -7.77
N GLU A 100 1.10 -13.75 -6.57
CA GLU A 100 -0.29 -13.69 -6.13
C GLU A 100 -0.69 -12.23 -5.89
N VAL A 101 -1.78 -11.78 -6.52
CA VAL A 101 -2.36 -10.45 -6.25
C VAL A 101 -3.44 -10.58 -5.18
N VAL A 102 -3.26 -9.85 -4.08
CA VAL A 102 -4.19 -9.84 -2.94
C VAL A 102 -4.84 -8.46 -2.82
N PHE A 103 -6.14 -8.39 -3.02
CA PHE A 103 -6.91 -7.16 -2.83
C PHE A 103 -7.28 -6.98 -1.36
N LEU A 104 -7.01 -5.78 -0.84
CA LEU A 104 -7.30 -5.38 0.53
C LEU A 104 -8.31 -4.23 0.50
N GLU A 105 -9.50 -4.45 1.00
CA GLU A 105 -10.53 -3.41 1.05
C GLU A 105 -10.33 -2.52 2.28
N ASN A 106 -10.30 -1.21 2.05
CA ASN A 106 -10.47 -0.25 3.13
C ASN A 106 -11.94 -0.19 3.53
N THR A 107 -12.19 -0.01 4.82
CA THR A 107 -13.55 0.11 5.38
C THR A 107 -13.66 1.38 6.22
N ASN A 108 -14.83 1.68 6.77
CA ASN A 108 -15.02 2.80 7.69
C ASN A 108 -14.07 2.76 8.89
N ASN A 109 -13.72 1.54 9.34
CA ASN A 109 -12.92 1.32 10.54
C ASN A 109 -11.60 0.63 10.22
N ARG A 110 -11.20 0.48 8.95
CA ARG A 110 -9.93 -0.13 8.56
C ARG A 110 -9.28 0.60 7.41
N MET A 111 -8.00 0.92 7.60
CA MET A 111 -7.13 1.43 6.57
C MET A 111 -5.95 0.47 6.38
N ASN A 112 -5.83 -0.07 5.18
CA ASN A 112 -4.67 -0.84 4.76
C ASN A 112 -3.63 0.09 4.17
N ILE A 113 -2.36 -0.13 4.50
CA ILE A 113 -1.20 0.57 3.97
C ILE A 113 -0.33 -0.50 3.34
N VAL A 114 0.01 -0.33 2.06
CA VAL A 114 0.90 -1.25 1.36
C VAL A 114 2.27 -0.63 1.20
N LEU A 115 3.30 -1.32 1.68
CA LEU A 115 4.69 -0.97 1.43
C LEU A 115 5.07 -1.56 0.08
N SER A 116 5.28 -0.69 -0.90
CA SER A 116 5.81 -1.08 -2.20
C SER A 116 7.29 -1.43 -2.10
N VAL A 117 7.77 -2.23 -3.05
CA VAL A 117 9.20 -2.49 -3.24
C VAL A 117 9.87 -1.22 -3.77
N ALA A 118 11.07 -0.90 -3.29
CA ALA A 118 11.78 0.29 -3.73
C ALA A 118 12.09 0.23 -5.24
N PRO A 119 11.92 1.33 -6.00
CA PRO A 119 12.30 1.36 -7.41
C PRO A 119 13.81 1.10 -7.53
N GLY A 120 14.17 -0.03 -8.15
CA GLY A 120 15.56 -0.48 -8.29
C GLY A 120 15.98 -1.63 -7.36
N GLN A 121 15.17 -2.01 -6.37
CA GLN A 121 15.31 -3.31 -5.71
C GLN A 121 14.78 -4.42 -6.65
N LYS A 122 15.54 -4.70 -7.71
CA LYS A 122 15.47 -6.01 -8.38
C LYS A 122 16.01 -7.02 -7.37
N GLU A 123 15.10 -7.79 -6.78
CA GLU A 123 15.29 -9.14 -6.27
C GLU A 123 16.77 -9.61 -6.21
N ILE A 124 17.52 -9.15 -5.21
CA ILE A 124 18.81 -9.76 -4.89
C ILE A 124 18.50 -10.89 -3.92
N SER A 125 18.06 -12.03 -4.45
CA SER A 125 18.17 -13.34 -3.82
C SER A 125 17.84 -14.42 -4.83
N ILE A 126 18.69 -14.53 -5.85
CA ILE A 126 19.01 -15.83 -6.45
C ILE A 126 20.50 -16.05 -6.20
N GLU A 127 20.80 -17.27 -5.75
CA GLU A 127 22.12 -17.83 -5.45
C GLU A 127 22.81 -17.41 -4.14
N LYS A 128 22.71 -18.31 -3.17
CA LYS A 128 23.96 -18.95 -2.74
C LYS A 128 23.77 -20.47 -2.75
N ILE A 129 24.60 -21.08 -3.58
CA ILE A 129 24.84 -22.50 -3.89
C ILE A 129 24.91 -23.36 -2.63
#